data_AF-A0A1C1A141-F1
#
_entry.id   AF-A0A1C1A141-F1
#
_cell.length_a   1.000
_cell.length_b   1.000
_cell.length_c   1.000
_cell.angle_alpha   90.00
_cell.angle_beta   90.00
_cell.angle_gamma   90.00
#
_symmetry.space_group_name_H-M   'P 1'
#
loop_
_entity.id
_entity.type
_entity.pdbx_description
1 polymer ?
#
loop_
_entity_poly.entity_id
_entity_poly.type
_entity_poly.pdbx_seq_one_letter_code
_entity_poly.pdbx_strand_id
1 'polypeptide(L)'
;MRRNERLKQDSPNEDGMSLVEILIAVTIMSIISVTLMGYFTSAVDKSAQESRKIIGANLARLKAAELRDSFKNGYDDTIVSQLTSSPKFSGDLSSNGSELMRGRLSSTEINGTTYHYLVELDKSSDRFEPSDPFRNDADAYLAQMYVTVYWSGQESLDVPSAKSSTTLDTYLIKRW
;
A
#
# COMPACT_ATOMS: atom_id res chain seq x y z
N MET A 1 -67.00 17.10 58.46
CA MET A 1 -65.83 16.29 58.07
C MET A 1 -65.25 16.83 56.77
N ARG A 2 -64.10 17.52 56.81
CA ARG A 2 -63.32 17.89 55.62
C ARG A 2 -61.87 17.47 55.87
N ARG A 3 -61.41 16.44 55.14
CA ARG A 3 -60.04 15.96 55.14
C ARG A 3 -59.22 16.95 54.31
N ASN A 4 -58.34 17.70 54.96
CA ASN A 4 -57.29 18.44 54.27
C ASN A 4 -56.15 17.46 54.00
N GLU A 5 -56.13 16.91 52.79
CA GLU A 5 -54.97 16.20 52.26
C GLU A 5 -53.90 17.25 51.95
N ARG A 6 -52.91 17.36 52.84
CA ARG A 6 -51.69 18.13 52.57
C ARG A 6 -50.93 17.39 51.48
N LEU A 7 -50.98 17.93 50.26
CA LEU A 7 -50.05 17.61 49.19
C LEU A 7 -48.62 17.79 49.76
N LYS A 8 -47.92 16.67 49.90
CA LYS A 8 -46.49 16.64 50.18
C LYS A 8 -45.81 17.19 48.94
N GLN A 9 -45.46 18.48 48.96
CA GLN A 9 -44.51 19.05 48.01
C GLN A 9 -43.19 18.31 48.23
N ASP A 10 -42.84 17.43 47.28
CA ASP A 10 -41.44 17.08 47.05
C ASP A 10 -40.76 18.36 46.57
N SER A 11 -40.17 19.09 47.52
CA SER A 11 -39.22 20.13 47.20
C SER A 11 -38.09 19.49 46.37
N PRO A 12 -37.82 19.98 45.14
CA PRO A 12 -36.68 19.51 44.38
C PRO A 12 -35.45 19.80 45.25
N ASN A 13 -34.67 18.75 45.49
CA ASN A 13 -33.46 18.83 46.29
C ASN A 13 -32.47 19.71 45.50
N GLU A 14 -32.48 21.03 45.73
CA GLU A 14 -31.53 22.00 45.18
C GLU A 14 -30.20 21.95 45.96
N ASP A 15 -29.69 20.74 46.20
CA ASP A 15 -28.31 20.56 46.67
C ASP A 15 -27.40 20.99 45.51
N GLY A 16 -26.76 22.15 45.67
CA GLY A 16 -25.79 22.67 44.70
C GLY A 16 -24.69 21.65 44.42
N MET A 17 -24.27 21.59 43.15
CA MET A 17 -23.28 20.62 42.65
C MET A 17 -22.03 20.62 43.53
N SER A 18 -21.74 19.49 44.16
CA SER A 18 -20.59 19.38 45.06
C SER A 18 -19.28 19.42 44.27
N LEU A 19 -18.24 20.06 44.84
CA LEU A 19 -16.90 20.10 44.24
C LEU A 19 -16.35 18.69 43.95
N VAL A 20 -16.70 17.73 44.81
CA VAL A 20 -16.33 16.31 44.65
C VAL A 20 -17.00 15.70 43.42
N GLU A 21 -18.26 16.05 43.15
CA GLU A 21 -19.01 15.55 42.00
C GLU A 21 -18.42 16.09 40.69
N ILE A 22 -18.06 17.37 40.66
CA ILE A 22 -17.36 17.98 39.52
C ILE A 22 -15.99 17.29 39.30
N LEU A 23 -15.24 17.03 40.37
CA LEU A 23 -13.95 16.36 40.27
C LEU A 23 -14.09 14.94 39.68
N ILE A 24 -15.09 14.18 40.14
CA ILE A 24 -15.39 12.84 39.62
C ILE A 24 -15.79 12.92 38.15
N ALA A 25 -16.68 13.85 37.77
CA ALA A 25 -17.11 14.04 36.39
C ALA A 25 -15.94 14.38 35.45
N VAL A 26 -15.06 15.31 35.85
CA VAL A 26 -13.87 15.69 35.08
C VAL A 26 -12.89 14.52 34.97
N THR A 27 -12.73 13.73 36.03
CA THR A 27 -11.84 12.55 36.01
C THR A 27 -12.35 11.49 35.03
N ILE A 28 -13.64 11.18 35.08
CA ILE A 28 -14.28 10.25 34.14
C ILE A 28 -14.14 10.77 32.70
N MET A 29 -14.42 12.06 32.47
CA MET A 29 -14.30 12.69 31.15
C MET A 29 -12.86 12.63 30.62
N SER A 30 -11.86 12.82 31.49
CA SER A 30 -10.44 12.75 31.13
C SER A 30 -10.04 11.33 30.69
N ILE A 31 -10.47 10.30 31.43
CA ILE A 31 -10.21 8.91 31.08
C ILE A 31 -10.82 8.58 29.71
N ILE A 32 -12.07 8.99 29.47
CA ILE A 32 -12.75 8.78 28.19
C ILE A 32 -12.04 9.53 27.05
N SER A 33 -11.59 10.76 27.30
CA SER A 33 -10.92 11.57 26.27
C SER A 33 -9.59 10.97 25.83
N VAL A 34 -8.77 10.50 26.78
CA VAL A 34 -7.47 9.86 26.48
C VAL A 34 -7.68 8.57 25.69
N THR A 35 -8.65 7.75 26.09
CA THR A 35 -8.96 6.50 25.39
C THR A 35 -9.47 6.74 23.97
N LEU A 36 -10.35 7.73 23.77
CA LEU A 36 -10.81 8.14 22.43
C LEU A 36 -9.66 8.64 21.54
N MET A 37 -8.75 9.45 22.10
CA MET A 37 -7.59 9.94 21.34
C MET A 37 -6.67 8.80 20.89
N GLY A 38 -6.50 7.77 21.73
CA GLY A 38 -5.76 6.55 21.36
C GLY A 38 -6.39 5.82 20.16
N TYR A 39 -7.71 5.64 20.17
CA TYR A 39 -8.42 5.05 19.04
C TYR A 39 -8.36 5.92 17.78
N PHE A 40 -8.49 7.23 17.93
CA PHE A 40 -8.41 8.18 16.82
C PHE A 40 -7.03 8.14 16.15
N THR A 41 -5.96 8.18 16.94
CA THR A 41 -4.58 8.12 16.43
C THR A 41 -4.36 6.82 15.66
N SER A 42 -4.77 5.68 16.22
CA SER A 42 -4.68 4.38 15.54
C SER A 42 -5.48 4.32 14.23
N ALA A 43 -6.67 4.91 14.20
CA ALA A 43 -7.49 5.01 13.00
C ALA A 43 -6.85 5.91 11.93
N VAL A 44 -6.25 7.03 12.33
CA VAL A 44 -5.52 7.94 11.44
C VAL A 44 -4.29 7.25 10.85
N ASP A 45 -3.50 6.56 11.66
CA ASP A 45 -2.32 5.82 11.18
C ASP A 45 -2.69 4.73 10.18
N LYS A 46 -3.77 3.99 10.46
CA LYS A 46 -4.31 2.99 9.54
C LYS A 46 -4.80 3.63 8.24
N SER A 47 -5.48 4.77 8.32
CA SER A 47 -5.93 5.53 7.15
C SER A 47 -4.74 5.99 6.29
N ALA A 48 -3.69 6.52 6.91
CA ALA A 48 -2.46 6.91 6.22
C ALA A 48 -1.74 5.72 5.58
N GLN A 49 -1.74 4.55 6.23
CA GLN A 49 -1.19 3.33 5.64
C GLN A 49 -1.98 2.86 4.41
N GLU A 50 -3.31 2.86 4.48
CA GLU A 50 -4.15 2.50 3.33
C GLU A 50 -4.04 3.52 2.19
N SER A 51 -3.96 4.82 2.51
CA SER A 51 -3.68 5.86 1.51
C SER A 51 -2.36 5.59 0.77
N ARG A 52 -1.29 5.25 1.50
CA ARG A 52 0.01 4.91 0.88
C ARG A 52 -0.07 3.68 -0.01
N LYS A 53 -0.84 2.65 0.36
CA LYS A 53 -1.06 1.46 -0.48
C LYS A 53 -1.82 1.80 -1.76
N ILE A 54 -2.85 2.64 -1.68
CA ILE A 54 -3.60 3.08 -2.86
C ILE A 54 -2.69 3.85 -3.82
N ILE A 55 -1.88 4.77 -3.29
CA ILE A 55 -0.87 5.50 -4.07
C ILE A 55 0.12 4.52 -4.70
N GLY A 56 0.67 3.58 -3.92
CA GLY A 56 1.60 2.56 -4.39
C GLY A 56 1.01 1.70 -5.53
N ALA A 57 -0.23 1.26 -5.40
CA ALA A 57 -0.94 0.50 -6.45
C ALA A 57 -1.11 1.32 -7.74
N ASN A 58 -1.46 2.59 -7.62
CA ASN A 58 -1.62 3.47 -8.78
C ASN A 58 -0.28 3.77 -9.45
N LEU A 59 0.77 3.99 -8.67
CA LEU A 59 2.13 4.14 -9.19
C LEU A 59 2.60 2.86 -9.89
N ALA A 60 2.31 1.68 -9.35
CA ALA A 60 2.65 0.40 -9.97
C ALA A 60 1.96 0.25 -11.33
N ARG A 61 0.66 0.60 -11.43
CA ARG A 61 -0.09 0.58 -12.69
C ARG A 61 0.47 1.57 -13.71
N LEU A 62 0.77 2.79 -13.28
CA LEU A 62 1.35 3.82 -14.13
C LEU A 62 2.68 3.35 -14.70
N LYS A 63 3.57 2.83 -13.84
CA LYS A 63 4.88 2.32 -14.27
C LYS A 63 4.77 1.09 -15.16
N ALA A 64 3.86 0.16 -14.86
CA ALA A 64 3.60 -0.97 -15.73
C ALA A 64 3.16 -0.53 -17.14
N ALA A 65 2.32 0.50 -17.25
CA ALA A 65 1.90 1.04 -18.53
C ALA A 65 3.05 1.73 -19.28
N GLU A 66 3.83 2.56 -18.60
CA GLU A 66 5.02 3.23 -19.17
C GLU A 66 6.04 2.21 -19.69
N LEU A 67 6.31 1.17 -18.90
CA LEU A 67 7.19 0.09 -19.30
C LEU A 67 6.60 -0.64 -20.50
N ARG A 68 5.35 -1.09 -20.45
CA ARG A 68 4.71 -1.81 -21.55
C ARG A 68 4.79 -1.06 -22.88
N ASP A 69 4.53 0.25 -22.88
CA ASP A 69 4.64 1.08 -24.09
C ASP A 69 6.09 1.17 -24.57
N SER A 70 7.02 1.30 -23.65
CA SER A 70 8.44 1.34 -23.99
C SER A 70 8.96 0.01 -24.54
N PHE A 71 8.51 -1.12 -23.99
CA PHE A 71 8.83 -2.45 -24.48
C PHE A 71 8.21 -2.69 -25.86
N LYS A 72 7.02 -2.16 -26.16
CA LYS A 72 6.42 -2.29 -27.49
C LYS A 72 7.33 -1.76 -28.60
N ASN A 73 8.05 -0.67 -28.33
CA ASN A 73 8.90 0.00 -29.32
C ASN A 73 10.37 -0.50 -29.31
N GLY A 74 10.75 -1.35 -28.35
CA GLY A 74 12.14 -1.71 -28.10
C GLY A 74 12.34 -3.12 -27.51
N TYR A 75 11.43 -4.07 -27.77
CA TYR A 75 11.59 -5.49 -27.40
C TYR A 75 12.67 -6.16 -28.28
N ASP A 76 13.85 -5.56 -28.34
CA ASP A 76 14.97 -6.02 -29.14
C ASP A 76 15.59 -7.29 -28.52
N ASP A 77 16.35 -8.05 -29.32
CA ASP A 77 16.96 -9.35 -28.93
C ASP A 77 17.80 -9.29 -27.62
N THR A 78 18.23 -8.09 -27.21
CA THR A 78 18.91 -7.81 -25.93
C THR A 78 18.06 -8.13 -24.70
N ILE A 79 16.73 -8.03 -24.76
CA ILE A 79 15.87 -8.36 -23.62
C ILE A 79 15.62 -9.87 -23.55
N VAL A 80 15.48 -10.54 -24.69
CA VAL A 80 15.33 -12.00 -24.76
C VAL A 80 16.56 -12.70 -24.18
N SER A 81 17.76 -12.16 -24.41
CA SER A 81 19.00 -12.68 -23.83
C SER A 81 19.13 -12.43 -22.31
N GLN A 82 18.60 -11.31 -21.80
CA GLN A 82 18.59 -11.00 -20.36
C GLN A 82 17.48 -11.73 -19.58
N LEU A 83 16.41 -12.15 -20.24
CA LEU A 83 15.33 -12.97 -19.66
C LEU A 83 15.76 -14.41 -19.33
N THR A 84 17.03 -14.77 -19.53
CA THR A 84 17.55 -16.10 -19.20
C THR A 84 17.66 -16.37 -17.70
N SER A 85 17.62 -15.33 -16.85
CA SER A 85 17.85 -15.42 -15.40
C SER A 85 16.83 -14.65 -14.54
N SER A 86 15.62 -14.41 -15.04
CA SER A 86 14.55 -13.62 -14.38
C SER A 86 15.06 -12.31 -13.75
N PRO A 87 15.48 -11.33 -14.58
CA PRO A 87 16.22 -10.17 -14.11
C PRO A 87 15.38 -9.25 -13.22
N LYS A 88 16.00 -8.74 -12.16
CA LYS A 88 15.45 -7.73 -11.26
C LYS A 88 16.11 -6.37 -11.55
N PHE A 89 15.28 -5.35 -11.71
CA PHE A 89 15.68 -3.98 -11.98
C PHE A 89 15.19 -3.08 -10.86
N SER A 90 16.08 -2.27 -10.30
CA SER A 90 15.71 -1.26 -9.31
C SER A 90 16.59 -0.01 -9.43
N GLY A 91 16.00 1.15 -9.17
CA GLY A 91 16.67 2.44 -9.20
C GLY A 91 17.23 2.82 -10.59
N ASP A 92 18.20 3.73 -10.60
CA ASP A 92 18.78 4.31 -11.82
C ASP A 92 20.07 3.59 -12.29
N LEU A 93 20.37 2.38 -11.79
CA LEU A 93 21.72 1.83 -11.92
C LEU A 93 22.07 1.21 -13.28
N SER A 94 22.91 1.99 -13.96
CA SER A 94 23.82 1.74 -15.08
C SER A 94 24.83 0.58 -14.95
N SER A 95 24.85 -0.22 -13.87
CA SER A 95 25.93 -1.20 -13.65
C SER A 95 25.63 -2.63 -14.14
N ASN A 96 24.36 -2.97 -14.37
CA ASN A 96 23.91 -4.22 -15.01
C ASN A 96 22.61 -4.04 -15.82
N GLY A 97 22.10 -2.80 -15.91
CA GLY A 97 20.76 -2.50 -16.41
C GLY A 97 20.71 -2.39 -17.93
N SER A 98 19.70 -3.01 -18.54
CA SER A 98 19.35 -2.73 -19.93
C SER A 98 19.20 -1.21 -20.14
N GLU A 99 19.66 -0.69 -21.27
CA GLU A 99 19.42 0.73 -21.64
C GLU A 99 17.93 1.08 -21.57
N LEU A 100 17.07 0.08 -21.76
CA LEU A 100 15.61 0.16 -21.63
C LEU A 100 15.12 0.54 -20.23
N MET A 101 15.87 0.32 -19.15
CA MET A 101 15.43 0.66 -17.79
C MET A 101 16.03 1.95 -17.24
N ARG A 102 17.02 2.52 -17.95
CA ARG A 102 17.76 3.71 -17.49
C ARG A 102 16.84 4.92 -17.31
N GLY A 103 16.90 5.55 -16.13
CA GLY A 103 16.09 6.71 -15.78
C GLY A 103 14.59 6.44 -15.55
N ARG A 104 14.10 5.22 -15.81
CA ARG A 104 12.64 4.92 -15.76
C ARG A 104 12.14 4.49 -14.39
N LEU A 105 13.04 3.97 -13.55
CA LEU A 105 12.76 3.49 -12.19
C LEU A 105 13.27 4.47 -11.12
N SER A 106 13.40 5.75 -11.47
CA SER A 106 13.69 6.83 -10.53
C SER A 106 12.60 6.94 -9.47
N SER A 107 12.98 7.19 -8.22
CA SER A 107 12.05 7.30 -7.10
C SER A 107 11.16 8.53 -7.22
N THR A 108 9.92 8.44 -6.73
CA THR A 108 8.95 9.54 -6.75
C THR A 108 8.56 9.92 -5.33
N GLU A 109 8.57 11.21 -5.01
CA GLU A 109 8.09 11.72 -3.71
C GLU A 109 6.64 12.21 -3.81
N ILE A 110 5.76 11.68 -2.97
CA ILE A 110 4.36 12.11 -2.87
C ILE A 110 4.01 12.27 -1.39
N ASN A 111 3.53 13.45 -0.99
CA ASN A 111 3.13 13.76 0.39
C ASN A 111 4.22 13.45 1.43
N GLY A 112 5.48 13.77 1.13
CA GLY A 112 6.63 13.50 2.01
C GLY A 112 6.98 12.02 2.17
N THR A 113 6.39 11.14 1.35
CA THR A 113 6.73 9.72 1.28
C THR A 113 7.44 9.45 -0.05
N THR A 114 8.65 8.89 0.02
CA THR A 114 9.41 8.46 -1.15
C THR A 114 9.01 7.05 -1.55
N TYR A 115 8.64 6.90 -2.82
CA TYR A 115 8.28 5.63 -3.44
C TYR A 115 9.39 5.17 -4.36
N HIS A 116 9.78 3.91 -4.20
CA HIS A 116 10.80 3.25 -5.00
C HIS A 116 10.18 2.14 -5.83
N TYR A 117 10.86 1.80 -6.93
CA TYR A 117 10.37 0.84 -7.91
C TYR A 117 11.33 -0.35 -8.01
N LEU A 118 10.76 -1.55 -8.01
CA LEU A 118 11.43 -2.81 -8.28
C LEU A 118 10.64 -3.53 -9.36
N VAL A 119 11.29 -3.86 -10.48
CA VAL A 119 10.69 -4.58 -11.59
C VAL A 119 11.39 -5.91 -11.74
N GLU A 120 10.63 -7.00 -11.72
CA GLU A 120 11.12 -8.34 -11.96
C GLU A 120 10.46 -8.87 -13.21
N LEU A 121 11.25 -9.34 -14.17
CA LEU A 121 10.74 -10.03 -15.35
C LEU A 121 10.93 -11.52 -15.13
N ASP A 122 9.85 -12.28 -15.14
CA ASP A 122 9.93 -13.72 -14.96
C ASP A 122 9.76 -14.46 -16.28
N LYS A 123 10.58 -15.51 -16.45
CA LYS A 123 10.46 -16.46 -17.54
C LYS A 123 9.43 -17.49 -17.09
N SER A 124 8.24 -17.43 -17.67
CA SER A 124 7.02 -18.16 -17.28
C SER A 124 7.09 -19.70 -17.31
N SER A 125 8.28 -20.31 -17.38
CA SER A 125 8.44 -21.76 -17.41
C SER A 125 7.95 -22.48 -16.15
N ASP A 126 7.82 -21.82 -15.00
CA ASP A 126 7.40 -22.49 -13.75
C ASP A 126 5.90 -22.35 -13.45
N ARG A 127 5.14 -21.63 -14.30
CA ARG A 127 3.75 -21.25 -14.00
C ARG A 127 2.71 -22.30 -14.37
N PHE A 128 3.00 -23.09 -15.38
CA PHE A 128 2.08 -24.08 -15.91
C PHE A 128 2.47 -25.47 -15.42
N GLU A 129 1.49 -26.30 -15.05
CA GLU A 129 1.76 -27.72 -14.87
C GLU A 129 2.38 -28.28 -16.17
N PRO A 130 3.30 -29.27 -16.08
CA PRO A 130 3.91 -29.89 -17.26
C PRO A 130 2.92 -30.39 -18.32
N SER A 131 1.66 -30.58 -17.94
CA SER A 131 0.54 -31.09 -18.72
C SER A 131 -0.34 -30.02 -19.37
N ASP A 132 -0.12 -28.71 -19.15
CA ASP A 132 -1.01 -27.68 -19.71
C ASP A 132 -0.77 -27.48 -21.23
N PRO A 133 -1.77 -27.77 -22.09
CA PRO A 133 -1.62 -27.65 -23.54
C PRO A 133 -1.43 -26.19 -24.02
N PHE A 134 -1.79 -25.18 -23.22
CA PHE A 134 -1.64 -23.76 -23.58
C PHE A 134 -0.28 -23.16 -23.20
N ARG A 135 0.55 -23.90 -22.46
CA ARG A 135 1.86 -23.47 -21.96
C ARG A 135 2.79 -23.01 -23.07
N ASN A 136 2.93 -23.82 -24.13
CA ASN A 136 3.87 -23.55 -25.22
C ASN A 136 3.45 -22.34 -26.07
N ASP A 137 2.15 -22.10 -26.22
CA ASP A 137 1.64 -21.00 -27.03
C ASP A 137 1.74 -19.67 -26.28
N ALA A 138 1.33 -19.62 -25.01
CA ALA A 138 1.34 -18.37 -24.24
C ALA A 138 2.76 -17.88 -23.90
N ASP A 139 3.67 -18.79 -23.54
CA ASP A 139 5.05 -18.46 -23.18
C ASP A 139 5.86 -17.91 -24.36
N ALA A 140 5.47 -18.24 -25.59
CA ALA A 140 6.09 -17.69 -26.80
C ALA A 140 5.78 -16.19 -26.99
N TYR A 141 4.60 -15.73 -26.54
CA TYR A 141 4.12 -14.36 -26.78
C TYR A 141 4.10 -13.48 -25.53
N LEU A 142 4.12 -14.05 -24.32
CA LEU A 142 4.01 -13.29 -23.08
C LEU A 142 5.26 -13.46 -22.21
N ALA A 143 5.72 -12.37 -21.62
CA ALA A 143 6.68 -12.35 -20.51
C ALA A 143 5.97 -11.80 -19.28
N GLN A 144 6.12 -12.44 -18.13
CA GLN A 144 5.54 -11.94 -16.90
C GLN A 144 6.40 -10.82 -16.33
N MET A 145 5.76 -9.79 -15.82
CA MET A 145 6.40 -8.62 -15.22
C MET A 145 5.74 -8.33 -13.88
N TYR A 146 6.53 -8.33 -12.83
CA TYR A 146 6.14 -7.88 -11.50
C TYR A 146 6.66 -6.47 -11.28
N VAL A 147 5.75 -5.52 -11.08
CA VAL A 147 6.09 -4.14 -10.72
C VAL A 147 5.76 -3.95 -9.25
N THR A 148 6.80 -3.89 -8.42
CA THR A 148 6.68 -3.66 -6.98
C THR A 148 7.04 -2.22 -6.64
N VAL A 149 6.13 -1.55 -5.94
CA VAL A 149 6.34 -0.21 -5.38
C VAL A 149 6.47 -0.32 -3.88
N TYR A 150 7.50 0.28 -3.28
CA TYR A 150 7.71 0.26 -1.83
C TYR A 150 8.10 1.64 -1.28
N TRP A 151 7.76 1.89 -0.01
CA TRP A 151 7.85 3.21 0.63
C TRP A 151 8.38 3.17 2.08
N SER A 152 8.99 2.05 2.48
CA SER A 152 9.67 1.92 3.78
C SER A 152 11.16 2.21 3.59
N GLY A 153 11.74 3.03 4.47
CA GLY A 153 13.17 3.33 4.52
C GLY A 153 14.05 2.15 4.95
N GLN A 154 13.59 0.91 4.76
CA GLN A 154 14.37 -0.30 4.99
C GLN A 154 14.98 -0.74 3.67
N GLU A 155 16.25 -0.38 3.51
CA GLU A 155 17.04 -0.25 2.27
C GLU A 155 17.51 -1.59 1.65
N SER A 156 16.73 -2.67 1.75
CA SER A 156 17.04 -3.86 0.94
C SER A 156 16.24 -3.80 -0.37
N LEU A 157 16.88 -3.29 -1.42
CA LEU A 157 16.37 -3.25 -2.80
C LEU A 157 15.89 -4.61 -3.32
N ASP A 158 16.33 -5.71 -2.68
CA ASP A 158 16.08 -7.08 -3.12
C ASP A 158 14.81 -7.72 -2.54
N VAL A 159 14.32 -7.27 -1.38
CA VAL A 159 13.15 -7.87 -0.71
C VAL A 159 12.29 -6.79 0.00
N PRO A 160 11.36 -6.15 -0.71
CA PRO A 160 10.47 -5.16 -0.09
C PRO A 160 9.48 -5.82 0.88
N SER A 161 9.31 -5.23 2.07
CA SER A 161 8.38 -5.73 3.09
C SER A 161 6.92 -5.61 2.65
N ALA A 162 6.14 -6.68 2.81
CA ALA A 162 4.71 -6.74 2.46
C ALA A 162 3.85 -5.69 3.18
N LYS A 163 4.31 -5.13 4.31
CA LYS A 163 3.59 -4.07 5.03
C LYS A 163 3.69 -2.70 4.36
N SER A 164 4.69 -2.51 3.52
CA SER A 164 5.10 -1.24 2.93
C SER A 164 5.40 -1.36 1.44
N SER A 165 4.78 -2.34 0.78
CA SER A 165 4.92 -2.57 -0.64
C SER A 165 3.59 -2.92 -1.28
N THR A 166 3.53 -2.77 -2.59
CA THR A 166 2.42 -3.23 -3.41
C THR A 166 2.99 -3.73 -4.73
N THR A 167 2.68 -4.97 -5.07
CA THR A 167 3.13 -5.63 -6.29
C THR A 167 1.97 -5.75 -7.26
N LEU A 168 2.21 -5.31 -8.50
CA LEU A 168 1.33 -5.53 -9.63
C LEU A 168 1.92 -6.64 -10.50
N ASP A 169 1.16 -7.70 -10.69
CA ASP A 169 1.44 -8.76 -11.66
C ASP A 169 0.84 -8.36 -13.02
N THR A 170 1.66 -8.35 -14.06
CA THR A 170 1.25 -8.00 -15.42
C THR A 170 2.07 -8.75 -16.47
N TYR A 171 1.72 -8.56 -17.74
CA TYR A 171 2.39 -9.22 -18.86
C TYR A 171 2.90 -8.19 -19.88
N LEU A 172 4.10 -8.47 -20.38
CA LEU A 172 4.66 -7.86 -21.56
C LEU A 172 4.42 -8.78 -22.75
N ILE A 173 4.14 -8.20 -23.90
CA ILE A 173 3.96 -8.93 -25.16
C ILE A 173 5.33 -8.97 -25.86
N LYS A 174 5.86 -10.18 -26.09
CA LYS A 174 7.19 -10.43 -26.69
C LYS A 174 7.24 -10.15 -28.19
N ARG A 175 6.12 -10.34 -28.89
CA ARG A 175 6.01 -10.12 -30.34
C ARG A 175 4.69 -9.40 -30.62
N TRP A 176 4.80 -8.20 -31.17
CA TRP A 176 3.70 -7.47 -31.79
C TRP A 176 3.66 -7.75 -33.29
#